data_AF-A0A1L3SQ80-F1
#
_entry.id   AF-A0A1L3SQ80-F1
#
_cell.length_a   1.000
_cell.length_b   1.000
_cell.length_c   1.000
_cell.angle_alpha   90.00
_cell.angle_beta   90.00
_cell.angle_gamma   90.00
#
_symmetry.space_group_name_H-M   'P 1'
#
loop_
_entity.id
_entity.type
_entity.pdbx_description
1 polymer ?
#
loop_
_entity_poly.entity_id
_entity_poly.type
_entity_poly.pdbx_seq_one_letter_code
_entity_poly.pdbx_strand_id
1 'polypeptide(L)'
;MKGLLLITLLRVSSSYACNTEVDAIGHVPDTVQWWFVENEAWRIRTFGLDHDVHIFRVVGFPSEDALASTRRNFADITVAEVRVEIEGTEERADIAKALEAKGLVPHFDLTSRFLFWKPDDGEYNTQSRPEEASATCT
;
A
#
# COMPACT_ATOMS: atom_id res chain seq x y z
N MET A 1 9.35 10.88 11.55
CA MET A 1 8.28 11.31 10.63
C MET A 1 6.93 11.21 11.34
N LYS A 2 6.07 12.22 11.19
CA LYS A 2 4.69 12.18 11.70
C LYS A 2 3.76 12.10 10.51
N GLY A 3 2.77 11.21 10.56
CA GLY A 3 1.83 11.07 9.45
C GLY A 3 0.74 10.05 9.69
N LEU A 4 -0.09 9.89 8.67
CA LEU A 4 -1.23 9.00 8.66
C LEU A 4 -1.07 7.97 7.53
N LEU A 5 -1.08 6.70 7.89
CA LEU A 5 -1.12 5.58 6.95
C LEU A 5 -2.55 5.05 6.86
N LEU A 6 -3.14 5.12 5.67
CA LEU A 6 -4.40 4.48 5.32
C LEU A 6 -4.11 3.27 4.46
N ILE A 7 -4.66 2.12 4.82
CA ILE A 7 -4.41 0.84 4.15
C ILE A 7 -5.76 0.28 3.72
N THR A 8 -5.91 0.00 2.42
CA THR A 8 -7.03 -0.76 1.87
C THR A 8 -6.51 -2.12 1.45
N LEU A 9 -6.97 -3.17 2.11
CA LEU A 9 -6.67 -4.55 1.74
C LEU A 9 -7.68 -5.03 0.71
N LEU A 10 -7.22 -5.63 -0.38
CA LEU A 10 -8.08 -6.12 -1.45
C LEU A 10 -8.22 -7.65 -1.36
N ARG A 11 -9.33 -8.18 -1.88
CA ARG A 11 -9.61 -9.63 -1.94
C ARG A 11 -8.88 -10.35 -3.08
N VAL A 12 -8.06 -9.61 -3.83
CA VAL A 12 -7.35 -10.10 -5.01
C VAL A 12 -5.85 -10.06 -4.77
N SER A 13 -5.14 -10.93 -5.48
CA SER A 13 -3.70 -10.90 -5.63
C SER A 13 -3.41 -10.76 -7.12
N SER A 14 -2.67 -9.74 -7.53
CA SER A 14 -2.41 -9.47 -8.94
C SER A 14 -0.93 -9.26 -9.23
N SER A 15 -0.59 -9.32 -10.51
CA SER A 15 0.68 -8.88 -11.11
C SER A 15 0.35 -7.92 -12.23
N TYR A 16 0.86 -6.70 -12.14
CA TYR A 16 0.66 -5.69 -13.19
C TYR A 16 1.42 -6.07 -14.46
N ALA A 17 2.68 -6.52 -14.32
CA ALA A 17 3.54 -6.88 -15.44
C ALA A 17 2.96 -8.05 -16.26
N CYS A 18 2.44 -9.08 -15.59
CA CYS A 18 1.83 -10.23 -16.26
C CYS A 18 0.36 -10.03 -16.63
N ASN A 19 -0.27 -8.90 -16.25
CA ASN A 19 -1.70 -8.67 -16.44
C ASN A 19 -2.55 -9.84 -15.94
N THR A 20 -2.28 -10.29 -14.71
CA THR A 20 -2.95 -11.42 -14.07
C THR A 20 -3.53 -11.01 -12.73
N GLU A 21 -4.70 -11.55 -12.39
CA GLU A 21 -5.39 -11.32 -11.13
C GLU A 21 -6.06 -12.62 -10.70
N VAL A 22 -5.90 -12.98 -9.42
CA VAL A 22 -6.51 -14.15 -8.80
C VAL A 22 -7.13 -13.76 -7.46
N ASP A 23 -7.94 -14.64 -6.89
CA ASP A 23 -8.40 -14.49 -5.51
C ASP A 23 -7.20 -14.56 -4.54
N ALA A 24 -7.18 -13.70 -3.52
CA ALA A 24 -6.09 -13.64 -2.56
C ALA A 24 -6.04 -14.85 -1.61
N ILE A 25 -7.04 -15.75 -1.59
CA ILE A 25 -7.00 -16.95 -0.76
C ILE A 25 -5.80 -17.83 -1.13
N GLY A 26 -4.86 -17.96 -0.19
CA GLY A 26 -3.61 -18.70 -0.38
C GLY A 26 -2.49 -17.90 -1.05
N HIS A 27 -2.71 -16.61 -1.32
CA HIS A 27 -1.76 -15.68 -1.90
C HIS A 27 -1.60 -14.43 -1.02
N VAL A 28 -0.59 -13.61 -1.31
CA VAL A 28 -0.43 -12.31 -0.66
C VAL A 28 -1.45 -11.35 -1.26
N PRO A 29 -2.27 -10.63 -0.48
CA PRO A 29 -3.26 -9.71 -1.04
C PRO A 29 -2.63 -8.45 -1.62
N ASP A 30 -3.26 -7.89 -2.63
CA ASP A 30 -2.97 -6.53 -3.09
C ASP A 30 -3.36 -5.50 -2.03
N THR A 31 -2.68 -4.36 -2.05
CA THR A 31 -3.05 -3.22 -1.20
C THR A 31 -3.10 -1.91 -1.99
N VAL A 32 -3.99 -1.01 -1.58
CA VAL A 32 -3.97 0.40 -1.95
C VAL A 32 -3.81 1.21 -0.67
N GLN A 33 -2.70 1.90 -0.57
CA GLN A 33 -2.30 2.62 0.62
C GLN A 33 -2.09 4.09 0.32
N TRP A 34 -2.32 4.91 1.34
CA TRP A 34 -2.00 6.32 1.32
C TRP A 34 -1.20 6.68 2.55
N TRP A 35 -0.07 7.32 2.33
CA TRP A 35 0.73 7.93 3.38
C TRP A 35 0.60 9.45 3.32
N PHE A 36 0.03 10.06 4.35
CA PHE A 36 -0.13 11.50 4.46
C PHE A 36 0.85 12.07 5.48
N VAL A 37 1.56 13.11 5.07
CA VAL A 37 2.31 14.02 5.94
C VAL A 37 1.88 15.45 5.61
N GLU A 38 2.19 16.41 6.48
CA GLU A 38 1.69 17.80 6.46
C GLU A 38 1.17 18.32 5.11
N ASN A 39 2.03 18.45 4.09
CA ASN A 39 1.68 19.02 2.78
C ASN A 39 1.81 18.02 1.61
N GLU A 40 2.00 16.74 1.90
CA GLU A 40 2.28 15.73 0.87
C GLU A 40 1.57 14.42 1.15
N ALA A 41 1.13 13.76 0.08
CA ALA A 41 0.62 12.41 0.15
C ALA A 41 1.37 11.51 -0.83
N TRP A 42 1.49 10.24 -0.50
CA TRP A 42 1.93 9.20 -1.41
C TRP A 42 0.83 8.17 -1.52
N ARG A 43 0.41 7.86 -2.75
CA ARG A 43 -0.41 6.70 -3.05
C ARG A 43 0.53 5.55 -3.38
N ILE A 44 0.42 4.46 -2.63
CA ILE A 44 1.22 3.25 -2.82
C ILE A 44 0.27 2.11 -3.16
N ARG A 45 0.47 1.44 -4.30
CA ARG A 45 -0.24 0.20 -4.64
C ARG A 45 0.76 -0.94 -4.63
N THR A 46 0.46 -2.01 -3.90
CA THR A 46 1.26 -3.24 -3.91
C THR A 46 0.51 -4.34 -4.64
N PHE A 47 1.27 -5.17 -5.35
CA PHE A 47 0.81 -6.30 -6.14
C PHE A 47 1.31 -7.57 -5.48
N GLY A 48 0.38 -8.45 -5.11
CA GLY A 48 0.68 -9.59 -4.25
C GLY A 48 1.37 -10.76 -4.94
N LEU A 49 1.21 -10.94 -6.26
CA LEU A 49 1.75 -12.11 -6.96
C LEU A 49 3.25 -12.03 -7.21
N ASP A 50 3.76 -10.81 -7.43
CA ASP A 50 5.15 -10.55 -7.81
C ASP A 50 5.86 -9.58 -6.86
N HIS A 51 5.19 -9.12 -5.80
CA HIS A 51 5.70 -8.08 -4.89
C HIS A 51 6.07 -6.78 -5.62
N ASP A 52 5.40 -6.46 -6.74
CA ASP A 52 5.53 -5.15 -7.38
C ASP A 52 4.91 -4.05 -6.51
N VAL A 53 5.45 -2.84 -6.62
CA VAL A 53 4.95 -1.67 -5.92
C VAL A 53 4.99 -0.42 -6.80
N HIS A 54 3.83 0.24 -6.92
CA HIS A 54 3.69 1.51 -7.63
C HIS A 54 3.49 2.64 -6.63
N ILE A 55 4.39 3.63 -6.68
CA ILE A 55 4.40 4.76 -5.74
C ILE A 55 4.20 6.06 -6.52
N PHE A 56 3.16 6.81 -6.16
CA PHE A 56 2.85 8.11 -6.75
C PHE A 56 2.78 9.19 -5.69
N ARG A 57 3.58 10.26 -5.84
CA ARG A 57 3.46 11.45 -5.01
C ARG A 57 2.25 12.26 -5.48
N VAL A 58 1.40 12.66 -4.55
CA VAL A 58 0.21 13.47 -4.78
C VAL A 58 0.30 14.71 -3.87
N VAL A 59 0.35 15.89 -4.48
CA VAL A 59 0.50 17.16 -3.76
C VAL A 59 -0.88 17.80 -3.57
N GLY A 60 -1.17 18.28 -2.36
CA GLY A 60 -2.39 19.05 -2.08
C GLY A 60 -3.69 18.23 -2.09
N PHE A 61 -3.61 16.92 -1.81
CA PHE A 61 -4.77 16.03 -1.85
C PHE A 61 -5.24 15.65 -0.44
N PRO A 62 -6.45 16.07 -0.02
CA PRO A 62 -6.98 15.76 1.31
C PRO A 62 -7.15 14.26 1.54
N SER A 63 -6.96 13.82 2.78
CA SER A 63 -7.07 12.40 3.16
C SER A 63 -8.47 11.82 3.00
N GLU A 64 -9.51 12.62 3.22
CA GLU A 64 -10.90 12.20 3.00
C GLU A 64 -11.20 11.93 1.52
N ASP A 65 -10.67 12.78 0.63
CA ASP A 65 -10.83 12.61 -0.83
C ASP A 65 -10.10 11.35 -1.33
N ALA A 66 -9.00 10.98 -0.68
CA ALA A 66 -8.26 9.76 -0.99
C ALA A 66 -9.00 8.48 -0.64
N LEU A 67 -9.65 8.45 0.52
CA LEU A 67 -10.53 7.33 0.87
C LEU A 67 -11.71 7.25 -0.07
N ALA A 68 -12.38 8.38 -0.35
CA ALA A 68 -13.50 8.41 -1.29
C ALA A 68 -13.09 7.94 -2.70
N SER A 69 -11.92 8.36 -3.18
CA SER A 69 -11.36 7.92 -4.45
C SER A 69 -11.02 6.43 -4.44
N THR A 70 -10.40 5.93 -3.37
CA THR A 70 -10.05 4.51 -3.25
C THR A 70 -11.31 3.64 -3.23
N ARG A 71 -12.31 4.00 -2.42
CA ARG A 71 -13.61 3.30 -2.38
C ARG A 71 -14.30 3.31 -3.73
N ARG A 72 -14.31 4.44 -4.45
CA ARG A 72 -14.93 4.52 -5.79
C ARG A 72 -14.35 3.49 -6.77
N ASN A 73 -13.06 3.20 -6.67
CA ASN A 73 -12.37 2.31 -7.60
C ASN A 73 -12.30 0.85 -7.13
N PHE A 74 -12.35 0.61 -5.82
CA PHE A 74 -12.04 -0.70 -5.24
C PHE A 74 -13.10 -1.23 -4.27
N ALA A 75 -14.23 -0.55 -4.07
CA ALA A 75 -15.26 -0.96 -3.10
C ALA A 75 -15.69 -2.43 -3.29
N ASP A 76 -15.86 -2.87 -4.53
CA ASP A 76 -16.32 -4.22 -4.83
C ASP A 76 -15.34 -5.31 -4.39
N ILE A 77 -14.05 -5.00 -4.29
CA ILE A 77 -12.96 -5.93 -3.96
C ILE A 77 -12.28 -5.60 -2.63
N THR A 78 -12.81 -4.66 -1.85
CA THR A 78 -12.23 -4.25 -0.56
C THR A 78 -12.59 -5.25 0.53
N VAL A 79 -11.59 -5.74 1.26
CA VAL A 79 -11.77 -6.62 2.43
C VAL A 79 -11.78 -5.80 3.71
N ALA A 80 -10.83 -4.89 3.86
CA ALA A 80 -10.66 -4.09 5.06
C ALA A 80 -10.02 -2.74 4.74
N GLU A 81 -10.36 -1.75 5.55
CA GLU A 81 -9.71 -0.44 5.57
C GLU A 81 -9.15 -0.19 6.97
N VAL A 82 -7.87 0.14 7.07
CA VAL A 82 -7.19 0.35 8.35
C VAL A 82 -6.52 1.72 8.37
N ARG A 83 -6.71 2.45 9.47
CA ARG A 83 -6.11 3.76 9.74
C ARG A 83 -5.07 3.65 10.85
N VAL A 84 -3.84 4.04 10.55
CA VAL A 84 -2.71 4.00 11.48
C VAL A 84 -2.10 5.40 11.58
N GLU A 85 -2.06 5.95 12.79
CA GLU A 85 -1.43 7.25 13.06
C GLU A 85 -0.02 7.02 13.62
N ILE A 86 0.97 7.71 13.03
CA ILE A 86 2.38 7.59 13.40
C ILE A 86 2.82 8.92 14.02
N GLU A 87 3.22 8.88 15.30
CA GLU A 87 3.32 10.07 16.15
C GLU A 87 4.65 10.86 16.07
N GLY A 88 5.45 10.71 15.00
CA GLY A 88 6.65 11.54 14.79
C GLY A 88 7.98 10.81 14.99
N THR A 89 7.97 9.65 15.62
CA THR A 89 9.14 8.77 15.79
C THR A 89 9.53 8.11 14.45
N GLU A 90 10.84 8.02 14.19
CA GLU A 90 11.41 7.22 13.08
C GLU A 90 11.92 5.87 13.59
N GLU A 91 11.72 5.59 14.87
CA GLU A 91 12.10 4.31 15.45
C GLU A 91 11.17 3.24 14.90
N ARG A 92 11.75 2.30 14.14
CA ARG A 92 11.02 1.18 13.55
C ARG A 92 10.22 0.39 14.58
N ALA A 93 10.68 0.33 15.83
CA ALA A 93 10.00 -0.34 16.92
C ALA A 93 8.65 0.31 17.29
N ASP A 94 8.55 1.64 17.23
CA ASP A 94 7.30 2.33 17.55
C ASP A 94 6.30 2.26 16.39
N ILE A 95 6.79 2.31 15.15
CA ILE A 95 5.97 2.07 13.96
C ILE A 95 5.41 0.65 13.99
N ALA A 96 6.22 -0.35 14.33
CA ALA A 96 5.79 -1.73 14.49
C ALA A 96 4.66 -1.84 15.53
N LYS A 97 4.83 -1.25 16.72
CA LYS A 97 3.78 -1.23 17.75
C LYS A 97 2.49 -0.57 17.27
N ALA A 98 2.59 0.52 16.51
CA ALA A 98 1.41 1.21 15.97
C ALA A 98 0.63 0.34 14.98
N LEU A 99 1.34 -0.45 14.15
CA LEU A 99 0.73 -1.43 13.23
C LEU A 99 0.09 -2.60 14.00
N GLU A 100 0.82 -3.17 14.96
CA GLU A 100 0.33 -4.28 15.79
C GLU A 100 -0.91 -3.89 16.61
N ALA A 101 -0.95 -2.65 17.11
CA ALA A 101 -2.12 -2.10 17.80
C ALA A 101 -3.39 -2.03 16.92
N LYS A 102 -3.23 -2.14 15.59
CA LYS A 102 -4.32 -2.24 14.61
C LYS A 102 -4.54 -3.66 14.08
N GLY A 103 -3.87 -4.66 14.67
CA GLY A 103 -3.97 -6.07 14.26
C GLY A 103 -3.20 -6.39 12.97
N LEU A 104 -2.30 -5.51 12.54
CA LEU A 104 -1.45 -5.71 11.37
C LEU A 104 -0.14 -6.37 11.77
N VAL A 105 0.44 -7.16 10.86
CA VAL A 105 1.82 -7.63 11.02
C VAL A 105 2.79 -6.44 10.95
N PRO A 106 3.89 -6.44 11.72
CA PRO A 106 4.82 -5.31 11.79
C PRO A 106 5.79 -5.25 10.59
N HIS A 107 5.32 -5.61 9.38
CA HIS A 107 6.13 -5.55 8.16
C HIS A 107 5.83 -4.23 7.44
N PHE A 108 6.89 -3.46 7.19
CA PHE A 108 6.77 -2.17 6.51
C PHE A 108 8.11 -1.76 5.93
N ASP A 109 8.06 -0.97 4.86
CA ASP A 109 9.21 -0.28 4.33
C ASP A 109 9.11 1.21 4.64
N LEU A 110 10.21 1.72 5.17
CA LEU A 110 10.35 3.08 5.67
C LEU A 110 11.44 3.77 4.87
N THR A 111 11.10 4.87 4.22
CA THR A 111 12.04 5.75 3.51
C THR A 111 12.03 7.14 4.14
N SER A 112 12.91 8.03 3.68
CA SER A 112 12.89 9.43 4.10
C SER A 112 11.67 10.22 3.63
N ARG A 113 10.83 9.65 2.75
CA ARG A 113 9.67 10.34 2.13
C ARG A 113 8.35 9.71 2.53
N PHE A 114 8.28 8.39 2.52
CA PHE A 114 7.05 7.65 2.76
C PHE A 114 7.27 6.38 3.57
N LEU A 115 6.16 5.93 4.15
CA LEU A 115 6.00 4.67 4.85
C LEU A 115 4.89 3.88 4.14
N PHE A 116 5.07 2.58 3.95
CA PHE A 116 3.97 1.69 3.57
C PHE A 116 4.09 0.34 4.27
N TRP A 117 2.94 -0.27 4.52
CA TRP A 117 2.81 -1.57 5.18
C TRP A 117 2.88 -2.71 4.16
N LYS A 118 3.36 -3.87 4.59
CA LYS A 118 3.46 -5.09 3.79
C LYS A 118 2.63 -6.21 4.42
N PRO A 119 1.78 -6.91 3.65
CA PRO A 119 1.04 -8.07 4.17
C PRO A 119 1.92 -9.24 4.58
N ASP A 120 3.12 -9.36 4.00
CA ASP A 120 4.10 -10.41 4.27
C ASP A 120 5.51 -9.82 4.45
N ASP A 121 6.52 -10.68 4.62
CA ASP A 121 7.92 -10.29 4.80
C ASP A 121 8.68 -10.16 3.46
N GLY A 122 7.97 -10.17 2.33
CA GLY A 122 8.53 -10.04 1.00
C GLY A 122 9.26 -8.72 0.76
N GLU A 123 10.19 -8.74 -0.20
CA GLU A 123 10.87 -7.54 -0.70
C GLU A 123 10.05 -6.92 -1.83
N TYR A 124 9.48 -5.74 -1.58
CA TYR A 124 8.69 -5.03 -2.59
C TYR A 124 9.55 -4.05 -3.35
N ASN A 125 9.54 -4.16 -4.68
CA ASN A 125 10.31 -3.31 -5.57
C ASN A 125 9.47 -2.90 -6.78
N THR A 126 9.66 -1.69 -7.30
CA THR A 126 8.98 -1.29 -8.54
C THR A 126 9.55 -2.10 -9.71
N GLN A 127 8.73 -3.02 -10.22
CA GLN A 127 9.04 -3.92 -11.34
C GLN A 127 8.32 -3.50 -12.62
N SER A 128 7.22 -2.75 -12.51
CA SER A 128 6.49 -2.25 -13.66
C SER A 128 6.04 -0.79 -13.47
N ARG A 129 5.63 -0.15 -14.57
CA ARG A 129 5.08 1.20 -14.58
C ARG A 129 3.84 1.24 -15.47
N PRO A 130 2.82 2.06 -15.13
CA PRO A 130 1.59 2.12 -15.92
C PRO A 130 1.74 2.53 -17.39
N GLU A 131 2.88 3.10 -17.78
CA GLU A 131 3.19 3.49 -19.17
C GLU A 131 3.86 2.37 -19.99
N GLU A 132 4.26 1.25 -19.35
CA GLU A 132 5.06 0.18 -19.97
C GLU A 132 4.33 -1.18 -19.90
N ALA A 133 3.05 -1.22 -20.27
CA ALA A 133 2.34 -2.48 -20.48
C ALA A 133 2.84 -3.17 -21.76
N SER A 134 4.05 -3.72 -21.71
CA SER A 134 4.63 -4.55 -22.77
C SER A 134 5.81 -5.36 -22.23
N ALA A 135 5.58 -6.54 -21.65
CA ALA A 135 6.48 -7.67 -21.81
C ALA A 135 5.86 -9.00 -21.35
N THR A 136 5.89 -9.93 -22.30
CA THR A 136 5.74 -11.40 -22.21
C THR A 136 6.12 -12.00 -20.86
N CYS A 137 5.14 -12.60 -20.17
CA CYS A 137 5.43 -13.59 -19.12
C CYS A 137 5.66 -14.95 -19.79
N THR A 138 6.81 -15.57 -19.52
CA THR A 138 7.21 -16.88 -20.06
C THR A 138 7.01 -17.95 -19.00
#